data_AF-A2DNC0-F1
#
_entry.id   AF-A2DNC0-F1
#
_cell.length_a   1.000
_cell.length_b   1.000
_cell.length_c   1.000
_cell.angle_alpha   90.00
_cell.angle_beta   90.00
_cell.angle_gamma   90.00
#
_symmetry.space_group_name_H-M   'P 1'
#
loop_
_entity.id
_entity.type
_entity.pdbx_description
1 polymer ?
#
loop_
_entity_poly.entity_id
_entity_poly.type
_entity_poly.pdbx_seq_one_letter_code
_entity_poly.pdbx_strand_id
1 'polypeptide(L)'
;MSNKDINSINFSNNIKNIIKNEFPKVKRIKEETKTAISMCILEFSKILAAAIATECDKHGKLVVQKDVVDACKTLGFPEYATKAEAVQMPKKQEKPKPKETGLTQQQMIELQKELYRQARDEIKHRESFDF
;
A
#
# COMPACT_ATOMS: atom_id res chain seq x y z
N MET A 1 -8.12 1.80 24.22
CA MET A 1 -7.71 1.28 22.90
C MET A 1 -7.16 -0.12 23.14
N SER A 2 -7.75 -1.15 22.52
CA SER A 2 -7.50 -2.56 22.83
C SER A 2 -6.14 -3.01 22.29
N ASN A 3 -5.26 -3.54 23.15
CA ASN A 3 -3.93 -4.07 22.83
C ASN A 3 -3.94 -5.37 21.99
N LYS A 4 -5.09 -5.78 21.45
CA LYS A 4 -5.26 -7.08 20.77
C LYS A 4 -4.84 -7.09 19.31
N ASP A 5 -4.77 -5.95 18.62
CA ASP A 5 -4.56 -5.93 17.16
C ASP A 5 -3.08 -5.87 16.74
N ILE A 6 -2.18 -5.43 17.63
CA ILE A 6 -0.74 -5.34 17.34
C ILE A 6 -0.08 -6.74 17.28
N ASN A 7 -0.62 -7.71 18.03
CA ASN A 7 -0.14 -9.10 18.01
C ASN A 7 -0.54 -9.89 16.75
N SER A 8 -1.27 -9.27 15.82
CA SER A 8 -1.71 -9.92 14.57
C SER A 8 -0.75 -9.71 13.39
N ILE A 9 0.28 -8.88 13.53
CA ILE A 9 1.21 -8.61 12.43
C ILE A 9 2.18 -9.79 12.28
N ASN A 10 1.79 -10.75 11.44
CA ASN A 10 2.59 -11.92 11.12
C ASN A 10 3.55 -11.63 9.96
N PHE A 11 4.82 -11.38 10.27
CA PHE A 11 5.87 -11.21 9.26
C PHE A 11 6.51 -12.54 8.80
N SER A 12 6.03 -13.70 9.24
CA SER A 12 6.70 -15.02 9.05
C SER A 12 7.08 -15.31 7.59
N ASN A 13 6.16 -15.05 6.64
CA ASN A 13 6.42 -15.23 5.21
C ASN A 13 7.44 -14.21 4.66
N ASN A 14 7.34 -12.95 5.09
CA ASN A 14 8.27 -11.89 4.67
C ASN A 14 9.68 -12.15 5.22
N ILE A 15 9.80 -12.56 6.49
CA ILE A 15 11.06 -12.92 7.14
C ILE A 15 11.75 -14.06 6.41
N LYS A 16 10.99 -15.11 6.04
CA LYS A 16 11.53 -16.22 5.26
C LYS A 16 12.11 -15.74 3.92
N ASN A 17 11.42 -14.82 3.23
CA ASN A 17 11.88 -14.29 1.94
C ASN A 17 13.11 -13.38 2.11
N ILE A 18 13.08 -12.45 3.08
CA ILE A 18 14.20 -11.56 3.39
C ILE A 18 15.45 -12.37 3.72
N ILE A 19 15.36 -13.33 4.64
CA ILE A 19 16.52 -14.13 5.05
C ILE A 19 17.05 -14.98 3.91
N LYS A 20 16.20 -15.56 3.07
CA LYS A 20 16.67 -16.33 1.91
C LYS A 20 17.34 -15.47 0.84
N ASN A 21 16.86 -14.23 0.66
CA ASN A 21 17.41 -13.31 -0.32
C ASN A 21 18.76 -12.73 0.14
N GLU A 22 18.84 -12.27 1.39
CA GLU A 22 20.05 -11.67 1.96
C GLU A 22 21.08 -12.73 2.40
N PHE A 23 20.61 -13.91 2.85
CA PHE A 23 21.44 -14.98 3.40
C PHE A 23 21.11 -16.34 2.75
N PRO A 24 21.50 -16.55 1.47
CA PRO A 24 21.13 -17.75 0.70
C PRO A 24 21.64 -19.08 1.30
N LYS A 25 22.64 -19.02 2.18
CA LYS A 25 23.15 -20.20 2.92
C LYS A 25 22.14 -20.73 3.95
N VAL A 26 21.17 -19.93 4.39
CA VAL A 26 20.15 -20.32 5.37
C VAL A 26 19.06 -21.15 4.69
N LYS A 27 19.13 -22.47 4.84
CA LYS A 27 18.20 -23.41 4.17
C LYS A 27 16.82 -23.50 4.84
N ARG A 28 16.78 -23.46 6.18
CA ARG A 28 15.56 -23.63 6.99
C ARG A 28 15.60 -22.68 8.19
N ILE A 29 14.42 -22.19 8.58
CA ILE A 29 14.23 -21.29 9.72
C ILE A 29 13.09 -21.89 10.55
N LYS A 30 13.31 -22.10 11.85
CA LYS A 30 12.30 -22.61 12.77
C LYS A 30 11.18 -21.58 12.97
N GLU A 31 9.98 -22.02 13.29
CA GLU A 31 8.84 -21.10 13.46
C GLU A 31 9.04 -20.13 14.63
N GLU A 32 9.53 -20.64 15.76
CA GLU A 32 9.88 -19.84 16.94
C GLU A 32 10.85 -18.69 16.61
N THR A 33 11.85 -18.94 15.73
CA THR A 33 12.79 -17.92 15.28
C THR A 33 12.10 -16.83 14.46
N LYS A 34 11.15 -17.19 13.60
CA LYS A 34 10.39 -16.20 12.83
C LYS A 34 9.51 -15.36 13.75
N THR A 35 8.92 -15.97 14.78
CA THR A 35 8.14 -15.26 15.80
C THR A 35 9.04 -14.29 16.57
N ALA A 36 10.22 -14.72 17.02
CA ALA A 36 11.17 -13.88 17.72
C ALA A 36 11.60 -12.67 16.86
N ILE A 37 11.94 -12.89 15.59
CA ILE A 37 12.28 -11.80 14.66
C ILE A 37 11.09 -10.86 14.44
N SER A 38 9.87 -11.39 14.32
CA SER A 38 8.66 -10.57 14.18
C SER A 38 8.46 -9.64 15.38
N MET A 39 8.69 -10.14 16.61
CA MET A 39 8.64 -9.33 17.82
C MET A 39 9.72 -8.25 17.82
N CYS A 40 10.95 -8.57 17.42
CA CYS A 40 12.02 -7.58 17.33
C CYS A 40 11.71 -6.46 16.30
N ILE A 41 11.15 -6.81 15.13
CA ILE A 41 10.73 -5.83 14.11
C ILE A 41 9.65 -4.90 14.67
N LEU A 42 8.70 -5.45 15.42
CA LEU A 42 7.63 -4.67 16.04
C LEU A 42 8.19 -3.70 17.09
N GLU A 43 9.06 -4.16 17.99
CA GLU A 43 9.68 -3.29 19.00
C GLU A 43 10.58 -2.22 18.35
N PHE A 44 11.34 -2.58 17.32
CA PHE A 44 12.13 -1.61 16.56
C PHE A 44 11.24 -0.53 15.93
N SER A 45 10.08 -0.92 15.38
CA SER A 45 9.11 0.02 14.81
C SER A 45 8.57 1.01 15.86
N LYS A 46 8.40 0.57 17.11
CA LYS A 46 7.99 1.45 18.23
C LYS A 46 9.10 2.43 18.62
N ILE A 47 10.35 1.97 18.67
CA ILE A 47 11.51 2.85 18.93
C ILE A 47 11.59 3.94 17.86
N LEU A 48 11.48 3.55 16.58
CA LEU A 48 11.47 4.48 15.47
C LEU A 48 10.29 5.45 15.55
N ALA A 49 9.09 4.95 15.86
CA ALA A 49 7.90 5.79 16.01
C ALA A 49 8.05 6.84 17.13
N ALA A 50 8.68 6.48 18.25
CA ALA A 50 8.96 7.42 19.34
C ALA A 50 9.95 8.52 18.92
N ALA A 51 11.01 8.14 18.18
CA ALA A 51 11.96 9.10 17.62
C ALA A 51 11.29 10.03 16.59
N ILE A 52 10.47 9.48 15.69
CA ILE A 52 9.70 10.25 14.72
C ILE A 52 8.75 11.21 15.43
N ALA A 53 8.03 10.78 16.47
CA ALA A 53 7.14 11.66 17.22
C ALA A 53 7.90 12.86 17.82
N THR A 54 9.09 12.62 18.34
CA THR A 54 9.97 13.67 18.88
C THR A 54 10.43 14.67 17.80
N GLU A 55 10.70 14.22 16.58
CA GLU A 55 11.04 15.11 15.47
C GLU A 55 9.82 15.83 14.89
N CYS A 56 8.67 15.13 14.78
CA CYS A 56 7.41 15.67 14.31
C CYS A 56 6.94 16.84 15.17
N ASP A 57 7.05 16.72 16.50
CA ASP A 57 6.69 17.79 17.45
C ASP A 57 7.43 19.12 17.18
N LYS A 58 8.58 19.08 16.49
CA LYS A 58 9.34 20.28 16.09
C LYS A 58 8.80 20.96 14.83
N HIS A 59 8.03 20.24 14.00
CA HIS A 59 7.68 20.66 12.64
C HIS A 59 6.17 20.62 12.32
N GLY A 60 5.33 19.99 13.15
CA GLY A 60 3.86 19.97 12.99
C GLY A 60 3.19 18.69 13.51
N LYS A 61 1.88 18.52 13.30
CA LYS A 61 1.16 17.29 13.72
C LYS A 61 1.22 16.15 12.69
N LEU A 62 1.71 16.42 11.48
CA LEU A 62 1.74 15.45 10.38
C LEU A 62 3.16 14.91 10.21
N VAL A 63 3.31 13.60 10.38
CA VAL A 63 4.57 12.91 10.10
C VAL A 63 4.83 12.94 8.60
N VAL A 64 5.97 13.52 8.20
CA VAL A 64 6.47 13.54 6.83
C VAL A 64 7.72 12.69 6.68
N GLN A 65 8.11 12.40 5.43
CA GLN A 65 9.31 11.61 5.12
C GLN A 65 10.58 12.19 5.77
N LYS A 66 10.67 13.52 5.88
CA LYS A 66 11.80 14.20 6.54
C LYS A 66 11.93 13.80 8.01
N ASP A 67 10.83 13.68 8.75
CA ASP A 67 10.87 13.30 10.16
C ASP A 67 11.41 11.88 10.34
N VAL A 68 11.13 10.98 9.39
CA VAL A 68 11.70 9.62 9.36
C VAL A 68 13.22 9.65 9.13
N VAL A 69 13.67 10.49 8.20
CA VAL A 69 15.10 10.67 7.88
C VAL A 69 15.86 11.22 9.09
N ASP A 70 15.31 12.27 9.71
CA ASP A 70 15.93 12.92 10.87
C ASP A 70 15.93 11.98 12.09
N ALA A 71 14.84 11.23 12.32
CA ALA A 71 14.78 10.20 13.35
C ALA A 71 15.83 9.09 13.14
N CYS A 72 16.02 8.61 11.91
CA CYS A 72 17.06 7.63 11.59
C CYS A 72 18.47 8.16 11.87
N LYS A 73 18.74 9.44 11.56
CA LYS A 73 20.03 10.09 11.88
C LYS A 73 20.24 10.20 13.38
N THR A 74 19.21 10.62 14.14
CA THR A 74 19.25 10.73 15.61
C THR A 74 19.49 9.39 16.30
N LEU A 75 18.89 8.31 15.79
CA LEU A 75 19.08 6.96 16.32
C LEU A 75 20.42 6.31 15.93
N GLY A 76 21.22 6.96 15.07
CA GLY A 76 22.53 6.46 14.65
C GLY A 76 22.48 5.46 13.49
N PHE A 77 21.45 5.51 12.64
CA PHE A 77 21.29 4.67 11.45
C PHE A 77 21.40 5.50 10.15
N PRO A 78 22.58 6.08 9.82
CA PRO A 78 22.75 6.95 8.65
C PRO A 78 22.46 6.24 7.32
N GLU A 79 22.78 4.95 7.20
CA GLU A 79 22.49 4.15 6.01
C GLU A 79 20.99 3.95 5.77
N TYR A 80 20.17 3.98 6.84
CA TYR A 80 18.72 3.91 6.72
C TYR A 80 18.13 5.26 6.33
N ALA A 81 18.74 6.35 6.77
CA ALA A 81 18.35 7.69 6.34
C ALA A 81 18.50 7.85 4.82
N THR A 82 19.63 7.41 4.24
CA THR A 82 19.83 7.44 2.77
C THR A 82 18.77 6.62 2.02
N LYS A 83 18.44 5.42 2.53
CA LYS A 83 17.39 4.58 1.93
C LYS A 83 16.01 5.23 2.04
N ALA A 84 15.72 5.88 3.16
CA ALA A 84 14.46 6.60 3.39
C ALA A 84 14.34 7.83 2.48
N GLU A 85 15.41 8.60 2.28
CA GLU A 85 15.46 9.75 1.36
C GLU A 85 15.20 9.32 -0.10
N ALA A 86 15.68 8.14 -0.49
CA ALA A 86 15.52 7.62 -1.85
C ALA A 86 14.08 7.15 -2.19
N VAL A 87 13.19 7.02 -1.20
CA VAL A 87 11.80 6.64 -1.43
C VAL A 87 11.07 7.78 -2.12
N GLN A 88 10.84 7.64 -3.43
CA GLN A 88 9.99 8.55 -4.19
C GLN A 88 8.56 8.03 -4.17
N MET A 89 7.60 8.84 -3.73
CA MET A 89 6.20 8.52 -3.95
C MET A 89 5.89 8.64 -5.44
N PRO A 90 5.17 7.68 -6.05
CA PRO A 90 4.70 7.85 -7.41
C PRO A 90 3.90 9.15 -7.47
N LYS A 91 4.30 10.06 -8.37
CA LYS A 91 3.51 11.27 -8.65
C LYS A 91 2.08 10.80 -8.92
N LYS A 92 1.13 11.32 -8.13
CA LYS A 92 -0.30 11.01 -8.26
C LYS A 92 -0.64 11.10 -9.74
N GLN A 93 -0.86 9.96 -10.40
CA GLN A 93 -1.29 9.97 -11.79
C GLN A 93 -2.59 10.76 -11.80
N GLU A 94 -2.58 11.92 -12.47
CA GLU A 94 -3.79 12.67 -12.66
C GLU A 94 -4.79 11.72 -13.31
N LYS A 95 -5.93 11.51 -12.64
CA LYS A 95 -7.01 10.71 -13.23
C LYS A 95 -7.24 11.29 -14.63
N PRO A 96 -7.17 10.48 -15.70
CA PRO A 96 -7.40 11.00 -17.03
C PRO A 96 -8.74 11.74 -17.01
N LYS A 97 -8.71 13.03 -17.36
CA LYS A 97 -9.93 13.83 -17.45
C LYS A 97 -10.91 13.07 -18.35
N PRO A 98 -12.18 12.89 -17.96
CA PRO A 98 -13.17 12.28 -18.83
C PRO A 98 -13.12 12.98 -20.19
N LYS A 99 -13.03 12.22 -21.29
CA LYS A 99 -13.08 12.79 -22.63
C LYS A 99 -14.38 13.59 -22.75
N GLU A 100 -14.28 14.86 -23.16
CA GLU A 100 -15.45 15.69 -23.41
C GLU A 100 -16.22 15.08 -24.59
N THR A 101 -17.37 14.46 -24.32
CA THR A 101 -18.21 13.87 -25.36
C THR A 101 -19.09 14.90 -26.07
N GLY A 102 -19.05 16.16 -25.63
CA GLY A 102 -19.94 17.24 -26.10
C GLY A 102 -21.42 17.05 -25.74
N LEU A 103 -21.77 15.95 -25.06
CA LEU A 103 -23.14 15.62 -24.66
C LEU A 103 -23.39 16.06 -23.22
N THR A 104 -24.58 16.56 -22.96
CA THR A 104 -25.03 16.78 -21.58
C THR A 104 -25.22 15.44 -20.87
N GLN A 105 -25.20 15.46 -19.53
CA GLN A 105 -25.42 14.25 -18.73
C GLN A 105 -26.75 13.56 -19.06
N GLN A 106 -27.80 14.33 -19.35
CA GLN A 106 -29.10 13.79 -19.76
C GLN A 106 -29.02 13.05 -21.09
N GLN A 107 -28.36 13.64 -22.09
CA GLN A 107 -28.17 13.01 -23.39
C GLN A 107 -27.32 11.74 -23.30
N MET A 108 -26.31 11.71 -22.41
CA MET A 108 -25.54 10.49 -22.16
C MET A 108 -26.40 9.37 -21.57
N ILE A 109 -27.31 9.70 -20.65
CA ILE A 109 -28.21 8.72 -20.02
C ILE A 109 -29.21 8.18 -21.05
N GLU A 110 -29.75 9.03 -21.90
CA GLU A 110 -30.63 8.61 -23.00
C GLU A 110 -29.92 7.69 -23.97
N LEU A 111 -28.70 8.05 -24.39
CA LEU A 111 -27.88 7.22 -25.26
C LEU A 111 -27.55 5.86 -24.60
N GLN A 112 -27.21 5.86 -23.32
CA GLN A 112 -26.93 4.62 -22.58
C GLN A 112 -28.16 3.70 -22.53
N LYS A 113 -29.35 4.26 -22.29
CA LYS A 113 -30.62 3.49 -22.27
C LYS A 113 -30.92 2.89 -23.65
N GLU A 114 -30.70 3.65 -24.71
CA GLU A 114 -30.90 3.20 -26.08
C GLU A 114 -29.95 2.05 -26.45
N LEU A 115 -28.66 2.19 -26.13
CA LEU A 115 -27.66 1.14 -26.35
C LEU A 115 -28.00 -0.15 -25.57
N TYR A 116 -28.50 -0.04 -24.34
CA TYR A 116 -28.96 -1.20 -23.59
C TYR A 116 -30.22 -1.85 -24.16
N ARG A 117 -31.13 -1.06 -24.76
CA ARG A 117 -32.29 -1.61 -25.46
C ARG A 117 -31.84 -2.42 -26.67
N GLN A 118 -31.00 -1.84 -27.51
CA GLN A 118 -30.45 -2.51 -28.71
C GLN A 118 -29.72 -3.81 -28.35
N ALA A 119 -28.85 -3.78 -27.34
CA ALA A 119 -28.15 -4.98 -26.89
C ALA A 119 -29.11 -6.08 -26.40
N ARG A 120 -30.20 -5.73 -25.72
CA ARG A 120 -31.22 -6.70 -25.29
C ARG A 120 -31.99 -7.28 -26.47
N ASP A 121 -32.33 -6.46 -27.44
CA ASP A 121 -33.04 -6.88 -28.65
C ASP A 121 -32.18 -7.80 -29.50
N GLU A 122 -30.88 -7.52 -29.63
CA GLU A 122 -29.90 -8.39 -30.29
C GLU A 122 -29.75 -9.75 -29.60
N ILE A 123 -29.66 -9.77 -28.26
CA ILE A 123 -29.58 -11.03 -27.49
C ILE A 123 -30.85 -11.84 -27.70
N LYS A 124 -32.02 -11.21 -27.59
CA LYS A 124 -33.31 -11.88 -27.78
C LYS A 124 -33.48 -12.39 -29.21
N HIS A 125 -33.03 -11.62 -30.20
CA HIS A 125 -33.00 -12.05 -31.59
C HIS A 125 -32.07 -13.25 -31.76
N ARG A 126 -30.86 -13.23 -31.18
CA ARG A 126 -29.93 -14.36 -31.24
C ARG A 126 -30.51 -15.63 -30.62
N GLU A 127 -31.13 -15.51 -29.44
CA GLU A 127 -31.79 -16.63 -28.76
C GLU A 127 -33.00 -17.18 -29.53
N SER A 128 -33.68 -16.34 -30.33
CA SER A 128 -34.83 -16.77 -31.14
C SER A 128 -34.45 -17.54 -32.41
N PHE A 129 -33.18 -17.51 -32.84
CA PHE A 129 -32.67 -18.23 -34.02
C PHE A 129 -31.94 -19.54 -33.67
N ASP A 130 -31.88 -19.92 -32.38
CA ASP A 130 -31.27 -21.16 -31.88
C ASP A 130 -32.31 -22.32 -31.68
N PHE A 131 -33.39 -22.35 -32.48
CA PHE A 131 -34.37 -23.45 -32.54
C PHE A 131 -34.42 -24.14 -33.91
#